data_AF-A0A243W5N5-F1
#
_entry.id   AF-A0A243W5N5-F1
#
_cell.length_a   1.000
_cell.length_b   1.000
_cell.length_c   1.000
_cell.angle_alpha   90.00
_cell.angle_beta   90.00
_cell.angle_gamma   90.00
#
_symmetry.space_group_name_H-M   'P 1'
#
loop_
_entity.id
_entity.type
_entity.pdbx_description
1 polymer ?
#
loop_
_entity_poly.entity_id
_entity_poly.type
_entity_poly.pdbx_seq_one_letter_code
_entity_poly.pdbx_strand_id
1 'polypeptide(L)'
;MTNRNLKILLPDSYKYHISKLYEGYHSGYPMVRADIDLLISAIQKVSSGLANRNITAVEITWTLEDMNHVLTRLSEWEIAKTLEGNRDAKVFIDALKQYFSDLQLALDEQEQ
;
A
#
# COMPACT_ATOMS: atom_id res chain seq x y z
N MET A 1 -6.06 -15.21 -23.86
CA MET A 1 -6.33 -13.79 -23.53
C MET A 1 -5.63 -13.49 -22.22
N THR A 2 -4.69 -12.55 -22.20
CA THR A 2 -4.03 -12.12 -20.96
C THR A 2 -5.06 -11.37 -20.13
N ASN A 3 -5.37 -11.85 -18.93
CA ASN A 3 -6.30 -11.17 -18.04
C ASN A 3 -5.76 -9.75 -17.75
N ARG A 4 -6.51 -8.72 -18.16
CA ARG A 4 -6.15 -7.31 -17.94
C ARG A 4 -6.53 -6.80 -16.56
N ASN A 5 -7.39 -7.52 -15.83
CA ASN A 5 -7.74 -7.22 -14.45
C ASN A 5 -6.46 -7.20 -13.61
N LEU A 6 -6.10 -6.00 -13.14
CA LEU A 6 -4.96 -5.77 -12.25
C LEU A 6 -5.38 -5.80 -10.78
N LYS A 7 -6.69 -5.67 -10.51
CA LYS A 7 -7.27 -5.74 -9.16
C LYS A 7 -6.96 -7.06 -8.47
N ILE A 8 -6.92 -8.18 -9.19
CA ILE A 8 -6.52 -9.50 -8.65
C ILE A 8 -5.12 -9.52 -8.02
N LEU A 9 -4.28 -8.51 -8.31
CA LEU A 9 -2.93 -8.40 -7.75
C LEU A 9 -2.92 -7.72 -6.38
N LEU A 10 -4.00 -7.02 -6.01
CA LEU A 10 -4.19 -6.49 -4.68
C LEU A 10 -4.75 -7.58 -3.76
N PRO A 11 -4.18 -7.77 -2.55
CA PRO A 11 -4.71 -8.73 -1.60
C PRO A 11 -6.04 -8.23 -1.03
N ASP A 12 -7.09 -9.04 -1.03
CA ASP A 12 -8.39 -8.69 -0.42
C ASP A 12 -8.28 -8.26 1.06
N SER A 13 -7.22 -8.73 1.73
CA SER A 13 -6.89 -8.43 3.12
C SER A 13 -6.14 -7.10 3.33
N TYR A 14 -5.86 -6.29 2.31
CA TYR A 14 -5.03 -5.08 2.49
C TYR A 14 -5.59 -4.14 3.58
N LYS A 15 -6.93 -4.01 3.70
CA LYS A 15 -7.58 -3.20 4.74
C LYS A 15 -7.27 -3.71 6.14
N TYR A 16 -7.21 -5.03 6.31
CA TYR A 16 -6.82 -5.66 7.56
C TYR A 16 -5.35 -5.33 7.89
N HIS A 17 -4.45 -5.46 6.93
CA HIS A 17 -3.02 -5.15 7.13
C HIS A 17 -2.82 -3.67 7.48
N ILE A 18 -3.54 -2.74 6.85
CA ILE A 18 -3.51 -1.32 7.25
C ILE A 18 -4.03 -1.12 8.68
N SER A 19 -5.08 -1.83 9.08
CA SER A 19 -5.60 -1.75 10.46
C SER A 19 -4.54 -2.17 11.49
N LYS A 20 -3.69 -3.15 11.16
CA LYS A 20 -2.58 -3.58 12.00
C LYS A 20 -1.46 -2.56 12.15
N LEU A 21 -1.32 -1.64 11.19
CA LEU A 21 -0.40 -0.51 11.34
C LEU A 21 -0.86 0.46 12.43
N TYR A 22 -2.17 0.66 12.61
CA TYR A 22 -2.68 1.43 13.75
C TYR A 22 -2.43 0.73 15.09
N GLU A 23 -2.54 -0.60 15.15
CA GLU A 23 -2.16 -1.37 16.35
C GLU A 23 -0.65 -1.19 16.65
N GLY A 24 0.17 -1.15 15.60
CA GLY A 24 1.57 -0.77 15.65
C GLY A 24 1.81 0.60 16.28
N TYR A 25 1.12 1.61 15.74
CA TYR A 25 1.19 2.98 16.21
C TYR A 25 0.73 3.13 17.67
N HIS A 26 -0.27 2.37 18.10
CA HIS A 26 -0.85 2.49 19.44
C HIS A 26 -0.19 1.64 20.52
N SER A 27 0.40 0.50 20.17
CA SER A 27 0.81 -0.51 21.15
C SER A 27 2.09 -1.28 20.82
N GLY A 28 2.81 -0.86 19.76
CA GLY A 28 4.05 -1.54 19.35
C GLY A 28 3.80 -2.97 18.84
N TYR A 29 2.70 -3.18 18.10
CA TYR A 29 2.30 -4.48 17.58
C TYR A 29 3.47 -5.24 16.88
N PRO A 30 3.81 -6.46 17.31
CA PRO A 30 5.02 -7.15 16.83
C PRO A 30 5.04 -7.53 15.34
N MET A 31 3.88 -7.57 14.67
CA MET A 31 3.79 -8.00 13.26
C MET A 31 3.68 -6.85 12.27
N VAL A 32 3.78 -5.59 12.71
CA VAL A 32 3.73 -4.40 11.85
C VAL A 32 4.68 -4.53 10.66
N ARG A 33 5.87 -5.09 10.88
CA ARG A 33 6.84 -5.31 9.81
C ARG A 33 6.30 -6.21 8.71
N ALA A 34 5.74 -7.35 9.08
CA ALA A 34 5.17 -8.30 8.12
C ALA A 34 4.01 -7.67 7.34
N ASP A 35 3.19 -6.85 8.00
CA ASP A 35 2.11 -6.10 7.35
C ASP A 35 2.65 -5.05 6.35
N ILE A 36 3.69 -4.29 6.71
CA ILE A 36 4.35 -3.35 5.80
C ILE A 36 4.93 -4.07 4.58
N ASP A 37 5.67 -5.16 4.80
CA ASP A 37 6.32 -5.91 3.72
C ASP A 37 5.29 -6.53 2.75
N LEU A 38 4.14 -7.00 3.28
CA LEU A 38 3.03 -7.49 2.46
C LEU A 38 2.44 -6.38 1.60
N LEU A 39 2.21 -5.19 2.17
CA LEU A 39 1.68 -4.04 1.44
C LEU A 39 2.65 -3.55 0.35
N ILE A 40 3.96 -3.53 0.63
CA ILE A 40 5.01 -3.24 -0.36
C ILE A 40 4.95 -4.26 -1.51
N SER A 41 4.88 -5.54 -1.19
CA SER A 41 4.79 -6.61 -2.20
C SER A 41 3.54 -6.44 -3.08
N ALA A 42 2.41 -6.06 -2.49
CA ALA A 42 1.17 -5.82 -3.24
C ALA A 42 1.33 -4.69 -4.28
N ILE A 43 1.85 -3.53 -3.88
CA ILE A 43 2.00 -2.40 -4.81
C ILE A 43 3.05 -2.69 -5.90
N GLN A 44 4.11 -3.43 -5.57
CA GLN A 44 5.12 -3.87 -6.54
C GLN A 44 4.54 -4.83 -7.59
N LYS A 45 3.62 -5.72 -7.18
CA LYS A 45 2.91 -6.60 -8.12
C LYS A 45 2.04 -5.81 -9.08
N VAL A 46 1.31 -4.80 -8.58
CA VAL A 46 0.50 -3.92 -9.44
C VAL A 46 1.39 -3.15 -10.42
N SER A 47 2.46 -2.52 -9.93
CA SER A 47 3.44 -1.80 -10.76
C SER A 47 4.04 -2.70 -11.86
N SER A 48 4.48 -3.90 -11.49
CA SER A 48 4.99 -4.90 -12.44
C SER A 48 3.91 -5.35 -13.42
N GLY A 49 2.67 -5.46 -12.97
CA GLY A 49 1.51 -5.79 -13.80
C GLY A 49 1.24 -4.75 -14.88
N LEU A 50 1.33 -3.45 -14.55
CA LEU A 50 1.22 -2.35 -15.52
C LEU A 50 2.32 -2.42 -16.57
N ALA A 51 3.57 -2.55 -16.13
CA ALA A 51 4.74 -2.63 -17.01
C ALA A 51 4.66 -3.84 -17.96
N ASN A 52 4.38 -5.04 -17.41
CA ASN A 52 4.30 -6.27 -18.20
C ASN A 52 3.15 -6.28 -19.22
N ARG A 53 2.11 -5.46 -18.99
CA ARG A 53 0.94 -5.34 -19.88
C ARG A 53 1.02 -4.12 -20.80
N ASN A 54 2.10 -3.33 -20.74
CA ASN A 54 2.26 -2.06 -21.46
C ASN A 54 1.08 -1.10 -21.25
N ILE A 55 0.55 -1.03 -20.01
CA ILE A 55 -0.55 -0.14 -19.65
C ILE A 55 0.06 1.18 -19.15
N THR A 56 -0.22 2.26 -19.86
CA THR A 56 0.12 3.61 -19.40
C THR A 56 -1.05 4.17 -18.60
N ALA A 57 -0.91 4.18 -17.27
CA ALA A 57 -1.90 4.76 -16.36
C ALA A 57 -1.19 5.71 -15.39
N VAL A 58 -1.01 6.96 -15.82
CA VAL A 58 -0.19 7.97 -15.12
C VAL A 58 -0.66 8.16 -13.68
N GLU A 59 -1.96 8.28 -13.46
CA GLU A 59 -2.55 8.46 -12.12
C GLU A 59 -2.25 7.27 -11.22
N ILE A 60 -2.41 6.04 -11.72
CA ILE A 60 -2.07 4.82 -10.98
C ILE A 60 -0.58 4.80 -10.65
N THR A 61 0.29 5.17 -11.59
CA THR A 61 1.75 5.23 -11.35
C THR A 61 2.09 6.20 -10.22
N TRP A 62 1.54 7.42 -10.23
CA TRP A 62 1.76 8.39 -9.16
C TRP A 62 1.23 7.90 -7.81
N THR A 63 0.03 7.31 -7.78
CA THR A 63 -0.50 6.69 -6.56
C THR A 63 0.43 5.60 -6.02
N LEU A 64 0.99 4.74 -6.89
CA LEU A 64 1.93 3.69 -6.47
C LEU A 64 3.24 4.27 -5.92
N GLU A 65 3.74 5.36 -6.49
CA GLU A 65 4.93 6.08 -5.99
C GLU A 65 4.68 6.69 -4.60
N ASP A 66 3.54 7.34 -4.40
CA ASP A 66 3.14 7.90 -3.11
C ASP A 66 2.97 6.81 -2.04
N MET A 67 2.32 5.69 -2.39
CA MET A 67 2.21 4.54 -1.50
C MET A 67 3.57 3.96 -1.13
N ASN A 68 4.48 3.85 -2.09
CA ASN A 68 5.83 3.36 -1.84
C ASN A 68 6.61 4.30 -0.91
N HIS A 69 6.48 5.61 -1.11
CA HIS A 69 7.06 6.60 -0.21
C HIS A 69 6.53 6.43 1.22
N VAL A 70 5.21 6.34 1.38
CA VAL A 70 4.57 6.19 2.69
C VAL A 70 5.02 4.90 3.39
N LEU A 71 5.01 3.77 2.69
CA LEU A 71 5.44 2.48 3.24
C LEU A 71 6.93 2.47 3.62
N THR A 72 7.77 3.15 2.85
CA THR A 72 9.19 3.33 3.18
C THR A 72 9.34 4.08 4.50
N ARG A 73 8.64 5.21 4.68
CA ARG A 73 8.69 5.99 5.93
C ARG A 73 8.18 5.19 7.13
N LEU A 74 7.09 4.44 6.97
CA LEU A 74 6.57 3.55 8.01
C LEU A 74 7.57 2.45 8.37
N SER A 75 8.24 1.86 7.37
CA SER A 75 9.28 0.85 7.58
C SER A 75 10.47 1.41 8.35
N GLU A 76 10.91 2.63 8.02
CA GLU A 76 12.01 3.31 8.73
C GLU A 76 11.67 3.57 10.20
N TRP A 77 10.45 4.07 10.48
CA TRP A 77 10.00 4.30 11.85
C TRP A 77 9.85 2.99 12.64
N GLU A 78 9.40 1.91 12.01
CA GLU A 78 9.33 0.58 12.62
C GLU A 78 10.73 0.08 13.01
N ILE A 79 11.69 0.10 12.08
CA ILE A 79 13.09 -0.32 12.32
C ILE A 79 13.71 0.51 13.45
N ALA A 80 13.49 1.82 13.43
CA ALA A 80 14.01 2.73 14.43
C ALA A 80 13.27 2.65 15.78
N LYS A 81 12.20 1.84 15.89
CA LYS A 81 11.31 1.75 17.07
C LYS A 81 10.72 3.10 17.47
N THR A 82 10.38 3.91 16.47
CA THR A 82 9.79 5.26 16.61
C THR A 82 8.43 5.37 15.92
N LEU A 83 7.79 4.24 15.63
CA LEU A 83 6.45 4.20 15.06
C LEU A 83 5.36 4.41 16.12
N GLU A 84 5.55 3.87 17.31
CA GLU A 84 4.60 4.00 18.42
C GLU A 84 4.49 5.47 18.88
N GLY A 85 3.27 5.98 18.94
CA GLY A 85 2.98 7.36 19.37
C GLY A 85 3.44 8.47 18.41
N ASN A 86 4.04 8.11 17.26
CA ASN A 86 4.51 9.08 16.26
C ASN A 86 3.34 9.64 15.43
N ARG A 87 3.03 10.92 15.65
CA ARG A 87 1.89 11.59 14.98
C ARG A 87 2.03 11.59 13.47
N ASP A 88 3.24 11.73 12.94
CA ASP A 88 3.48 11.67 11.50
C ASP A 88 3.19 10.27 10.97
N ALA A 89 3.57 9.22 11.70
CA ALA A 89 3.23 7.84 11.34
C ALA A 89 1.71 7.65 11.24
N LYS A 90 0.92 8.24 12.15
CA LYS A 90 -0.55 8.20 12.03
C LYS A 90 -1.04 8.87 10.75
N VAL A 91 -0.54 10.06 10.43
CA VAL A 91 -0.91 10.78 9.19
C VAL A 91 -0.57 9.95 7.96
N PHE A 92 0.57 9.28 7.98
CA PHE A 92 1.02 8.40 6.90
C PHE A 92 0.14 7.14 6.77
N ILE A 93 -0.28 6.52 7.88
CA ILE A 93 -1.22 5.39 7.84
C ILE A 93 -2.60 5.84 7.31
N ASP A 94 -3.08 7.01 7.74
CA ASP A 94 -4.33 7.61 7.24
C ASP A 94 -4.25 7.85 5.72
N ALA A 95 -3.15 8.42 5.23
CA ALA A 95 -2.91 8.64 3.81
C ALA A 95 -2.82 7.31 3.03
N LEU A 96 -2.11 6.32 3.56
CA LEU A 96 -1.99 5.00 2.96
C LEU A 96 -3.35 4.34 2.72
N LYS A 97 -4.25 4.46 3.71
CA LYS A 97 -5.63 3.96 3.60
C LYS A 97 -6.37 4.62 2.44
N GLN A 98 -6.21 5.93 2.26
CA GLN A 98 -6.82 6.66 1.15
C GLN A 98 -6.22 6.21 -0.18
N TYR A 99 -4.90 6.14 -0.30
CA TYR A 99 -4.24 5.73 -1.55
C TYR A 99 -4.61 4.32 -2.00
N PHE A 100 -4.77 3.36 -1.08
CA PHE A 100 -5.28 2.04 -1.45
C PHE A 100 -6.73 2.07 -1.94
N SER A 101 -7.56 2.98 -1.41
CA SER A 101 -8.92 3.17 -1.90
C SER A 101 -8.92 3.77 -3.31
N ASP A 102 -8.10 4.79 -3.54
CA ASP A 102 -7.98 5.45 -4.84
C ASP A 102 -7.41 4.50 -5.90
N LEU A 103 -6.39 3.71 -5.52
CA LEU A 103 -5.85 2.66 -6.37
C LEU A 103 -6.92 1.63 -6.73
N GLN A 104 -7.73 1.18 -5.77
CA GLN A 104 -8.80 0.21 -6.06
C GLN A 104 -9.80 0.77 -7.07
N LEU A 105 -10.21 2.03 -6.92
CA LEU A 105 -11.14 2.71 -7.84
C LEU A 105 -10.53 2.85 -9.24
N ALA A 106 -9.29 3.34 -9.33
CA ALA A 106 -8.61 3.51 -10.60
C ALA A 106 -8.41 2.18 -11.33
N LEU A 107 -8.13 1.09 -10.62
CA LEU A 107 -8.04 -0.25 -11.21
C LEU A 107 -9.40 -0.77 -11.71
N ASP A 108 -10.50 -0.45 -11.01
CA ASP A 108 -11.86 -0.81 -11.44
C ASP A 108 -12.29 -0.08 -12.73
N GLU A 109 -11.81 1.15 -12.94
CA GLU A 109 -12.07 1.93 -14.15
C GLU A 109 -11.32 1.40 -15.39
N GLN A 110 -10.17 0.76 -15.21
CA GLN A 110 -9.38 0.18 -16.32
C GLN A 110 -9.96 -1.14 -16.87
N GLU A 111 -11.01 -1.69 -16.24
CA GLU A 111 -11.69 -2.92 -16.68
C GLU A 111 -12.92 -2.67 -17.57
N GLN A 112 -13.32 -1.40 -17.75
CA GLN A 112 -14.41 -0.97 -18.64
C GLN A 112 -13.90 -0.70 -20.07
#